data_AF-A0A950TCN2-F1
#
_entry.id   AF-A0A950TCN2-F1
#
_cell.length_a   1.000
_cell.length_b   1.000
_cell.length_c   1.000
_cell.angle_alpha   90.00
_cell.angle_beta   90.00
_cell.angle_gamma   90.00
#
_symmetry.space_group_name_H-M   'P 1'
#
loop_
_entity.id
_entity.type
_entity.pdbx_description
1 polymer ?
#
loop_
_entity_poly.entity_id
_entity_poly.type
_entity_poly.pdbx_seq_one_letter_code
_entity_poly.pdbx_strand_id
1 'polypeptide(L)' 'MTDLILALRLVHILGASVLFGTGLGIAFFMWMANRANDPANIAATAGIVVIADTVFTAVAVVVQPISGAWLAWLIGYSLL' A
#
# COMPACT_ATOMS: atom_id res chain seq x y z
N MET A 1 7.72 -10.05 -24.79
CA MET A 1 6.41 -10.03 -24.07
C MET A 1 6.53 -10.62 -22.68
N THR A 2 7.18 -11.78 -22.51
CA THR A 2 7.38 -12.41 -21.19
C THR A 2 8.10 -11.51 -20.18
N ASP A 3 9.14 -10.78 -20.61
CA ASP A 3 9.89 -9.88 -19.73
C ASP A 3 9.03 -8.74 -19.16
N LEU A 4 8.13 -8.20 -19.98
CA LEU A 4 7.20 -7.16 -19.55
C LEU A 4 6.21 -7.70 -18.50
N ILE A 5 5.70 -8.91 -18.69
CA ILE A 5 4.80 -9.57 -17.73
C ILE A 5 5.53 -9.79 -16.39
N LEU A 6 6.79 -10.24 -16.43
CA LEU A 6 7.60 -10.43 -15.23
C LEU A 6 7.85 -9.11 -14.49
N ALA A 7 8.22 -8.05 -15.23
CA ALA A 7 8.43 -6.73 -14.65
C ALA A 7 7.14 -6.16 -14.01
N LEU A 8 6.01 -6.22 -14.72
CA LEU A 8 4.71 -5.78 -14.19
C LEU A 8 4.29 -6.58 -12.97
N ARG A 9 4.47 -7.91 -12.99
CA ARG A 9 4.18 -8.78 -11.84
C ARG A 9 5.04 -8.41 -10.64
N LEU A 10 6.33 -8.12 -10.85
CA LEU A 10 7.22 -7.69 -9.80
C LEU A 10 6.75 -6.36 -9.19
N VAL A 11 6.44 -5.35 -10.02
CA VAL A 11 5.90 -4.06 -9.57
C VAL A 11 4.62 -4.26 -8.76
N HIS A 12 3.72 -5.11 -9.24
CA HIS A 12 2.45 -5.41 -8.58
C HIS A 12 2.68 -6.05 -7.19
N ILE A 13 3.49 -7.11 -7.10
CA ILE A 13 3.78 -7.80 -5.84
C ILE A 13 4.50 -6.88 -4.85
N LEU A 14 5.47 -6.09 -5.31
CA LEU A 14 6.17 -5.13 -4.47
C LEU A 14 5.23 -4.05 -3.92
N GLY A 15 4.39 -3.46 -4.78
CA GLY A 15 3.41 -2.47 -4.33
C GLY A 15 2.38 -3.07 -3.36
N ALA A 16 1.96 -4.32 -3.55
CA ALA A 16 1.06 -5.02 -2.62
C ALA A 16 1.74 -5.28 -1.27
N SER A 17 3.02 -5.66 -1.30
CA SER A 17 3.83 -5.89 -0.10
C SER A 17 4.06 -4.60 0.68
N VAL A 18 4.33 -3.50 -0.01
CA VAL A 18 4.44 -2.16 0.59
C VAL A 18 3.10 -1.77 1.22
N LEU A 19 2.00 -1.81 0.48
CA LEU A 19 0.67 -1.47 0.99
C LEU A 19 0.29 -2.26 2.24
N PHE A 20 0.46 -3.58 2.20
CA PHE A 20 0.13 -4.45 3.31
C PHE A 20 1.06 -4.22 4.51
N GLY A 21 2.37 -4.16 4.28
CA GLY A 21 3.37 -4.00 5.32
C GLY A 21 3.28 -2.64 6.02
N THR A 22 3.15 -1.54 5.25
CA THR A 22 3.00 -0.20 5.82
C THR A 22 1.66 -0.06 6.53
N GLY A 23 0.57 -0.55 5.92
CA GLY A 23 -0.76 -0.52 6.54
C GLY A 23 -0.80 -1.25 7.88
N LEU A 24 -0.18 -2.43 7.98
CA LEU A 24 -0.09 -3.18 9.24
C LEU A 24 0.78 -2.45 10.28
N GLY A 25 1.94 -1.92 9.86
CA GLY A 25 2.85 -1.20 10.75
C GLY A 25 2.22 0.07 11.35
N ILE A 26 1.63 0.92 10.51
CA ILE A 26 1.01 2.18 10.98
C ILE A 26 -0.25 1.92 11.82
N ALA A 27 -1.03 0.88 11.50
CA ALA A 27 -2.16 0.48 12.33
C ALA A 27 -1.70 0.01 13.72
N PHE A 28 -0.61 -0.75 13.79
CA PHE A 28 0.00 -1.15 15.06
C PHE A 28 0.48 0.06 15.86
N PHE A 29 1.19 1.01 15.24
CA PHE A 29 1.65 2.22 15.93
C PHE A 29 0.48 3.06 16.45
N MET A 30 -0.57 3.24 15.66
CA MET A 30 -1.76 3.97 16.08
C MET A 30 -2.48 3.24 17.24
N TRP A 31 -2.53 1.91 17.22
CA TRP A 31 -3.08 1.13 18.34
C TRP A 31 -2.26 1.31 19.62
N MET A 32 -0.93 1.25 19.53
CA MET A 32 -0.04 1.47 20.67
C MET A 32 -0.17 2.90 21.23
N ALA A 33 -0.26 3.90 20.37
CA ALA A 33 -0.47 5.29 20.79
C ALA A 33 -1.82 5.48 21.50
N ASN A 34 -2.90 4.87 20.97
CA ASN A 34 -4.21 4.91 21.62
C ASN A 34 -4.20 4.26 23.00
N ARG A 35 -3.46 3.15 23.18
CA ARG A 35 -3.34 2.49 24.49
C ARG A 35 -2.64 3.34 25.55
N ALA A 36 -1.82 4.30 25.16
CA ALA A 36 -1.14 5.19 26.09
C ALA A 36 -2.09 6.19 26.79
N ASN A 37 -3.32 6.37 26.27
CA ASN A 37 -4.31 7.33 26.79
C ASN A 37 -3.77 8.77 26.93
N ASP A 38 -2.81 9.15 26.08
CA ASP A 38 -2.23 10.49 26.01
C ASP A 38 -2.57 11.15 24.66
N PRO A 39 -3.44 12.19 24.64
CA PRO A 39 -3.81 12.88 23.42
C PRO A 39 -2.63 13.47 22.63
N ALA A 40 -1.57 13.91 23.32
CA ALA A 40 -0.41 14.50 22.64
C ALA A 40 0.37 13.44 21.85
N ASN A 41 0.56 12.26 22.43
CA ASN A 41 1.21 11.12 21.77
C ASN A 41 0.37 10.60 20.59
N ILE A 42 -0.95 10.50 20.76
CA ILE A 42 -1.87 10.09 19.69
C ILE A 42 -1.77 11.06 18.51
N ALA A 43 -1.79 12.38 18.76
CA ALA A 43 -1.69 13.39 17.71
C ALA A 43 -0.35 13.35 16.98
N ALA A 44 0.76 13.21 17.72
CA ALA A 44 2.09 13.10 17.11
C ALA A 44 2.23 11.84 16.24
N THR A 45 1.75 10.70 16.74
CA THR A 45 1.74 9.44 15.98
C THR A 45 0.87 9.56 14.74
N ALA A 46 -0.35 10.08 14.87
CA ALA A 46 -1.27 10.29 13.75
C ALA A 46 -0.65 11.17 12.66
N GLY A 47 0.10 12.22 13.02
CA GLY A 47 0.82 13.05 12.06
C GLY A 47 1.81 12.27 11.19
N ILE A 48 2.57 11.35 11.79
CA ILE A 48 3.48 10.46 11.06
C ILE A 48 2.70 9.47 10.19
N VAL A 49 1.61 8.90 10.72
CA VAL A 49 0.75 7.97 9.98
C VAL A 49 0.17 8.60 8.72
N VAL A 50 -0.31 9.85 8.79
CA VAL A 50 -0.84 10.58 7.61
C VAL A 50 0.21 10.73 6.52
N ILE A 51 1.46 11.05 6.89
CA ILE A 51 2.56 11.13 5.93
C ILE A 51 2.83 9.75 5.32
N ALA A 52 2.90 8.70 6.13
CA ALA A 52 3.10 7.34 5.66
C ALA A 52 1.99 6.87 4.71
N ASP A 53 0.72 7.13 5.04
CA ASP A 53 -0.41 6.81 4.17
C ASP A 53 -0.37 7.59 2.86
N THR A 54 0.02 8.86 2.90
CA THR A 54 0.13 9.67 1.69
C THR A 54 1.24 9.16 0.76
N VAL A 55 2.38 8.75 1.31
CA VAL A 55 3.55 8.32 0.52
C VAL A 55 3.45 6.86 0.06
N PHE A 56 2.96 5.96 0.92
CA PHE A 56 2.95 4.53 0.62
C PHE A 56 1.56 4.03 0.20
N THR A 57 0.55 4.28 1.02
CA THR A 57 -0.80 3.76 0.81
C THR A 57 -1.45 4.39 -0.42
N ALA A 58 -1.45 5.72 -0.54
CA ALA A 58 -2.07 6.42 -1.67
C ALA A 58 -1.39 6.09 -3.00
N VAL A 59 -0.05 6.02 -3.01
CA VAL A 59 0.71 5.60 -4.21
C VAL A 59 0.36 4.17 -4.59
N ALA A 60 0.32 3.24 -3.63
CA ALA A 60 -0.06 1.86 -3.90
C ALA A 60 -1.52 1.73 -4.38
N VAL A 61 -2.45 2.51 -3.83
CA VAL A 61 -3.86 2.55 -4.28
C VAL A 61 -3.99 2.93 -5.75
N VAL A 62 -3.08 3.75 -6.29
CA VAL A 62 -3.06 4.07 -7.73
C VAL A 62 -2.29 3.01 -8.53
N VAL A 63 -1.12 2.61 -8.07
CA VAL A 63 -0.23 1.67 -8.79
C VAL A 63 -0.85 0.27 -8.88
N GLN A 64 -1.54 -0.20 -7.84
CA GLN A 64 -2.08 -1.55 -7.78
C GLN A 64 -3.17 -1.83 -8.82
N PRO A 65 -4.23 -1.01 -8.98
CA PRO A 65 -5.22 -1.21 -10.04
C PRO A 65 -4.62 -1.12 -11.44
N ILE A 66 -3.71 -0.17 -11.66
CA ILE A 66 -3.06 0.01 -12.98
C ILE A 66 -2.22 -1.22 -13.33
N SER A 67 -1.32 -1.63 -12.44
CA SER A 67 -0.46 -2.78 -12.67
C SER A 67 -1.24 -4.09 -12.75
N GLY A 68 -2.30 -4.25 -11.94
CA GLY A 68 -3.15 -5.45 -11.94
C GLY A 68 -4.01 -5.56 -13.19
N ALA A 69 -4.68 -4.49 -13.61
CA ALA A 69 -5.50 -4.48 -14.83
C ALA A 69 -4.63 -4.70 -16.07
N TRP A 70 -3.44 -4.07 -16.12
CA TRP A 70 -2.51 -4.28 -17.22
C TRP A 70 -2.00 -5.74 -17.25
N LEU A 71 -1.66 -6.31 -16.10
CA LEU A 71 -1.27 -7.72 -16.01
C LEU A 71 -2.39 -8.61 -16.56
N ALA A 72 -3.63 -8.43 -16.07
CA ALA A 72 -4.80 -9.20 -16.48
C ALA A 72 -5.05 -9.13 -18.00
N TRP A 73 -4.95 -7.94 -18.59
CA TRP A 73 -5.05 -7.76 -20.04
C TRP A 73 -3.95 -8.54 -20.79
N LEU A 74 -2.70 -8.47 -20.34
CA LEU A 74 -1.58 -9.17 -20.98
C LEU A 74 -1.68 -10.70 -20.90
N ILE A 75 -2.34 -11.24 -19.88
CA ILE A 75 -2.56 -12.68 -19.73
C ILE A 75 -3.92 -13.16 -20.27
N GLY A 76 -4.67 -12.29 -20.95
CA GLY A 76 -5.91 -12.64 -21.64
C GLY A 76 -7.15 -12.75 -20.75
N TYR A 77 -7.13 -12.19 -19.54
CA TYR A 77 -8.32 -12.11 -18.69
C TYR A 77 -9.26 -11.01 -19.18
N SER A 78 -10.57 -11.30 -19.18
CA SER A 78 -11.59 -10.26 -19.37
C SER A 78 -11.62 -9.31 -18.18
N LEU A 79 -11.73 -8.01 -18.46
CA LEU A 79 -11.89 -6.96 -17.44
C LEU A 79 -13.35 -6.51 -17.27
N LEU A 80 -14.27 -7.14 -18.04
CA LEU A 80 -15.72 -6.93 -18.04
C LEU A 80 -16.46 -8.28 -18.10
#